data_AF-A0A2G1XGK6-F1
#
_entry.id   AF-A0A2G1XGK6-F1
#
_cell.length_a   1.000
_cell.length_b   1.000
_cell.length_c   1.000
_cell.angle_alpha   90.00
_cell.angle_beta   90.00
_cell.angle_gamma   90.00
#
_symmetry.space_group_name_H-M   'P 1'
#
loop_
_entity.id
_entity.type
_entity.pdbx_description
1 polymer ?
#
loop_
_entity_poly.entity_id
_entity_poly.type
_entity_poly.pdbx_seq_one_letter_code
_entity_poly.pdbx_strand_id
1 'polypeptide(L)'
;MSVLLYVLAELFLAQSTLSGLMSAVAFAAATSVVTAAALLLSAVAAARTGSGPLTPTRIRTAIRDRELRTAFLAQRDPDAQGRRRPRAPGRPLLTAA
;
A
#
# COMPACT_ATOMS: atom_id res chain seq x y z
N MET A 1 22.02 66.64 -12.37
CA MET A 1 20.71 65.95 -12.28
C MET A 1 20.80 64.50 -12.75
N SER A 2 21.32 64.23 -13.94
CA SER A 2 21.39 62.87 -14.53
C SER A 2 22.19 61.85 -13.70
N VAL A 3 23.36 62.23 -13.17
CA VAL A 3 24.20 61.35 -12.33
C VAL A 3 23.50 60.98 -11.02
N LEU A 4 22.81 61.95 -10.39
CA LEU A 4 22.06 61.71 -9.16
C LEU A 4 20.92 60.71 -9.40
N LEU A 5 20.18 60.87 -10.51
CA LEU A 5 19.12 59.94 -10.89
C LEU A 5 19.67 58.54 -11.15
N TYR A 6 20.83 58.43 -11.79
CA TYR A 6 21.48 57.14 -12.02
C TYR A 6 21.85 56.44 -10.71
N VAL A 7 22.47 57.15 -9.77
CA VAL A 7 22.83 56.60 -8.45
C VAL A 7 21.60 56.17 -7.65
N LEU A 8 20.51 56.94 -7.71
CA LEU A 8 19.26 56.57 -7.04
C LEU A 8 18.60 55.33 -7.66
N ALA A 9 18.67 55.18 -8.99
CA ALA A 9 18.15 54.00 -9.69
C ALA A 9 18.93 52.72 -9.30
N GLU A 10 20.26 52.79 -9.28
CA GLU A 10 21.12 51.68 -8.83
C GLU A 10 20.84 51.31 -7.36
N LEU A 11 20.68 52.31 -6.48
CA LEU A 11 20.36 52.07 -5.08
C LEU A 11 19.00 51.37 -4.91
N PHE A 12 17.99 51.77 -5.69
CA PHE A 12 16.66 51.15 -5.66
C PHE A 12 16.69 49.72 -6.21
N LEU A 13 17.48 49.48 -7.26
CA LEU A 13 17.67 48.14 -7.81
C LEU A 13 18.40 47.22 -6.81
N ALA A 14 19.43 47.71 -6.14
CA ALA A 14 20.14 46.97 -5.09
C ALA A 14 19.23 46.63 -3.89
N GLN A 15 18.38 47.58 -3.47
CA GLN A 15 17.41 47.36 -2.38
C GLN A 15 16.34 46.31 -2.76
N SER A 16 15.78 46.41 -3.97
CA SER A 16 14.73 45.49 -4.42
C SER A 16 15.26 44.07 -4.64
N THR A 17 16.47 43.92 -5.17
CA THR A 17 17.11 42.61 -5.34
C THR A 17 17.41 41.95 -4.00
N LEU A 18 17.95 42.69 -3.02
CA LEU A 18 18.20 42.17 -1.68
C LEU A 18 16.90 41.74 -0.97
N SER A 19 15.87 42.58 -1.04
CA SER A 19 14.55 42.27 -0.47
C SER A 19 13.93 41.03 -1.12
N GLY A 20 14.02 40.92 -2.46
CA GLY A 20 13.55 39.77 -3.21
C GLY A 20 14.26 38.47 -2.83
N LEU A 21 15.60 38.51 -2.65
CA LEU A 21 16.36 37.35 -2.18
C LEU A 21 15.91 36.90 -0.79
N MET A 22 15.72 37.84 0.15
CA MET A 22 15.29 37.51 1.51
C MET A 22 13.88 36.90 1.52
N SER A 23 12.97 37.42 0.70
CA SER A 23 11.62 36.86 0.54
C SER A 23 11.67 35.44 -0.06
N ALA A 24 12.48 35.23 -1.09
CA ALA A 24 12.65 33.91 -1.71
C ALA A 24 13.23 32.90 -0.71
N VAL A 25 14.23 33.28 0.08
CA VAL A 25 14.82 32.44 1.13
C VAL A 25 13.79 32.11 2.21
N ALA A 26 13.02 33.09 2.68
CA ALA A 26 11.97 32.86 3.67
C ALA A 26 10.90 31.90 3.15
N PHE A 27 10.47 32.06 1.90
CA PHE A 27 9.51 31.17 1.26
C PHE A 27 10.07 29.75 1.07
N ALA A 28 11.32 29.63 0.62
CA ALA A 28 11.99 28.34 0.47
C ALA A 28 12.13 27.62 1.83
N ALA A 29 12.50 28.33 2.89
CA ALA A 29 12.59 27.78 4.23
C ALA A 29 11.21 27.31 4.72
N ALA A 30 10.18 28.14 4.61
CA ALA A 30 8.82 27.77 5.02
C ALA A 30 8.30 26.54 4.26
N THR A 31 8.45 26.51 2.95
CA THR A 31 8.03 25.38 2.11
C THR A 31 8.83 24.11 2.40
N SER A 32 10.13 24.21 2.68
CA SER A 32 10.95 23.05 3.08
C SER A 32 10.47 22.43 4.40
N VAL A 33 10.08 23.25 5.37
CA VAL A 33 9.58 22.75 6.67
C VAL A 33 8.24 22.05 6.49
N VAL A 34 7.31 22.67 5.74
CA VAL A 34 5.99 22.09 5.49
C VAL A 34 6.10 20.78 4.70
N THR A 35 6.92 20.74 3.66
CA THR A 35 7.13 19.53 2.85
C THR A 35 7.79 18.42 3.66
N ALA A 36 8.80 18.72 4.47
CA ALA A 36 9.41 17.75 5.38
C ALA A 36 8.39 17.19 6.38
N ALA A 37 7.56 18.04 6.99
CA ALA A 37 6.51 17.61 7.91
C ALA A 37 5.47 16.70 7.21
N ALA A 38 5.05 17.06 6.00
CA ALA A 38 4.12 16.25 5.21
C ALA A 38 4.73 14.88 4.83
N LEU A 39 6.01 14.84 4.46
CA LEU A 39 6.73 13.60 4.16
C LEU A 39 6.88 12.71 5.40
N LEU A 40 7.18 13.29 6.56
CA LEU A 40 7.23 12.53 7.82
C LEU A 40 5.86 11.98 8.19
N LEU A 41 4.80 12.79 8.07
CA LEU A 41 3.45 12.36 8.40
C LEU A 41 2.97 11.23 7.47
N SER A 42 3.26 11.35 6.18
CA SER A 42 2.93 10.30 5.19
C SER A 42 3.75 9.02 5.42
N ALA A 43 5.04 9.13 5.76
CA ALA A 43 5.85 7.98 6.14
C ALA A 43 5.31 7.28 7.39
N VAL A 44 4.93 8.03 8.42
CA VAL A 44 4.30 7.48 9.64
C VAL A 44 2.93 6.86 9.34
N ALA A 45 2.13 7.48 8.48
CA ALA A 45 0.86 6.92 8.05
C ALA A 45 1.08 5.60 7.30
N ALA A 46 2.00 5.56 6.34
CA ALA A 46 2.35 4.36 5.58
C ALA A 46 2.93 3.26 6.46
N ALA A 47 3.73 3.58 7.48
CA ALA A 47 4.23 2.61 8.44
C ALA A 47 3.11 2.02 9.33
N ARG A 48 2.06 2.80 9.62
CA ARG A 48 0.91 2.34 10.41
C ARG A 48 -0.11 1.55 9.58
N THR A 49 -0.36 1.94 8.33
CA THR A 49 -1.35 1.29 7.45
C THR A 49 -0.75 0.19 6.60
N GLY A 50 0.54 0.27 6.28
CA GLY A 50 1.28 -0.78 5.60
C GLY A 50 1.30 -2.01 6.49
N SER A 51 0.69 -3.10 6.03
CA SER A 51 0.94 -4.40 6.64
C SER A 51 2.44 -4.62 6.54
N GLY A 52 3.13 -4.65 7.68
CA GLY A 52 4.58 -4.82 7.74
C GLY A 52 5.05 -6.07 6.97
N PRO A 53 6.37 -6.29 6.86
CA PRO A 53 6.93 -7.43 6.14
C PRO A 53 6.20 -8.71 6.52
N LEU A 54 5.65 -9.42 5.53
CA LEU A 54 4.91 -10.64 5.77
C LEU A 54 5.82 -11.61 6.51
N THR A 55 5.54 -11.86 7.79
CA THR A 55 6.33 -12.80 8.57
C THR A 55 6.23 -14.18 7.94
N PRO A 56 7.31 -15.00 7.95
CA PRO A 56 7.26 -16.36 7.41
C PRO A 56 6.09 -17.18 7.96
N THR A 57 5.71 -16.93 9.21
CA THR A 57 4.54 -17.54 9.86
C THR A 57 3.24 -17.12 9.19
N ARG A 58 3.03 -15.84 8.88
CA ARG A 58 1.81 -15.34 8.21
C ARG A 58 1.67 -15.91 6.79
N ILE A 59 2.80 -16.08 6.09
CA ILE A 59 2.83 -16.72 4.77
C ILE A 59 2.44 -18.19 4.91
N ARG A 60 3.06 -18.93 5.84
CA ARG A 60 2.74 -20.34 6.08
C ARG A 60 1.30 -20.54 6.51
N THR A 61 0.75 -19.67 7.37
CA THR A 61 -0.66 -19.76 7.77
C THR A 61 -1.59 -19.43 6.62
N ALA A 62 -1.29 -18.43 5.78
CA ALA A 62 -2.09 -18.13 4.59
C ALA A 62 -2.07 -19.29 3.58
N ILE A 63 -0.92 -19.92 3.38
CA ILE A 63 -0.80 -21.14 2.55
C ILE A 63 -1.63 -22.25 3.16
N ARG A 64 -1.50 -22.50 4.47
CA ARG A 64 -2.25 -23.56 5.16
C ARG A 64 -3.76 -23.33 5.09
N ASP A 65 -4.20 -22.09 5.26
CA ASP A 65 -5.60 -21.69 5.20
C ASP A 65 -6.16 -21.83 3.78
N ARG A 66 -5.36 -21.48 2.76
CA ARG A 66 -5.70 -21.76 1.36
C ARG A 66 -5.79 -23.25 1.08
N GLU A 67 -4.80 -24.03 1.52
CA GLU A 67 -4.81 -25.49 1.41
C GLU A 67 -6.07 -26.07 2.03
N LEU A 68 -6.44 -25.69 3.25
CA LEU A 68 -7.66 -26.18 3.90
C LEU A 68 -8.94 -25.82 3.13
N ARG A 69 -9.03 -24.59 2.61
CA ARG A 69 -10.18 -24.15 1.81
C ARG A 69 -10.30 -24.87 0.47
N THR A 70 -9.19 -25.37 -0.11
CA THR A 70 -9.18 -26.06 -1.41
C THR A 70 -8.85 -27.54 -1.33
N ALA A 71 -8.56 -28.07 -0.13
CA ALA A 71 -8.15 -29.46 0.08
C ALA A 71 -9.27 -30.44 -0.27
N PHE A 72 -10.50 -30.00 -0.06
CA PHE A 72 -11.68 -30.73 -0.49
C PHE A 72 -12.12 -30.15 -1.84
N LEU A 73 -12.06 -30.97 -2.89
CA LEU A 73 -12.99 -30.77 -4.00
C LEU A 73 -14.39 -30.77 -3.41
N ALA A 74 -15.21 -29.76 -3.73
CA ALA A 74 -16.63 -29.78 -3.39
C ALA A 74 -17.16 -31.18 -3.74
N GLN A 75 -17.59 -31.91 -2.72
CA GLN A 75 -17.96 -33.32 -2.85
C GLN A 75 -19.06 -33.37 -3.90
N ARG A 76 -18.73 -33.92 -5.09
CA ARG A 76 -19.69 -34.01 -6.18
C ARG A 76 -20.80 -34.91 -5.70
N ASP A 77 -22.03 -34.41 -5.79
CA ASP A 77 -23.20 -35.17 -5.39
C ASP A 77 -23.14 -36.57 -6.02
N PRO A 78 -22.99 -37.63 -5.21
CA PRO A 78 -22.94 -39.00 -5.71
C PRO A 78 -24.25 -39.39 -6.40
N ASP A 79 -25.32 -38.64 -6.18
CA ASP A 79 -26.65 -38.83 -6.75
C ASP A 79 -26.93 -37.91 -7.95
N ALA A 80 -25.96 -37.11 -8.40
CA ALA A 80 -26.12 -36.28 -9.59
C ALA A 80 -26.52 -37.12 -10.81
N GLN A 81 -27.49 -36.62 -11.61
CA GLN A 81 -27.96 -37.29 -12.81
C GLN A 81 -26.79 -37.69 -13.73
N GLY A 82 -26.79 -38.96 -14.16
CA GLY A 82 -25.77 -39.53 -15.04
C GLY A 82 -24.58 -40.19 -14.33
N ARG A 83 -24.52 -40.16 -12.99
CA ARG A 83 -23.51 -40.91 -12.22
C ARG A 83 -24.08 -42.20 -11.66
N ARG A 84 -23.36 -43.31 -11.82
CA ARG A 84 -23.70 -44.56 -11.12
C ARG A 84 -23.45 -44.34 -9.63
N ARG A 85 -24.49 -44.53 -8.80
CA ARG A 85 -24.36 -44.55 -7.34
C ARG A 85 -23.27 -45.55 -6.95
N PRO A 86 -22.27 -45.14 -6.12
CA PRO A 86 -21.34 -46.08 -5.53
C PRO A 86 -22.14 -47.15 -4.79
N ARG A 87 -22.06 -48.42 -5.23
CA ARG A 87 -22.72 -49.51 -4.50
C ARG A 87 -21.96 -49.68 -3.19
N ALA A 88 -22.65 -49.50 -2.07
CA ALA A 88 -22.11 -49.88 -0.78
C ALA A 88 -21.62 -51.34 -0.85
N PRO A 89 -20.50 -51.70 -0.20
CA PRO A 89 -20.05 -53.08 -0.12
C PRO A 89 -21.23 -53.95 0.34
N GLY A 90 -21.74 -54.79 -0.57
CA GLY A 90 -22.93 -55.59 -0.31
C GLY A 90 -22.64 -56.58 0.81
N ARG A 91 -23.46 -56.53 1.87
CA ARG A 91 -23.43 -57.53 2.94
C ARG A 91 -23.57 -58.92 2.28
N PRO A 92 -22.67 -59.89 2.55
CA PRO A 92 -22.76 -61.20 1.93
C PRO A 92 -24.10 -61.85 2.28
N LEU A 93 -24.83 -62.31 1.26
CA LEU A 93 -26.06 -63.07 1.46
C LEU A 93 -25.71 -64.47 1.94
N LEU A 94 -26.27 -64.86 3.09
CA LEU A 94 -26.17 -66.22 3.63
C LEU A 94 -26.82 -67.19 2.63
N THR A 95 -26.01 -68.04 2.00
CA THR A 95 -26.48 -69.18 1.22
C THR A 95 -26.77 -70.32 2.20
N ALA A 96 -28.02 -70.78 2.24
CA ALA A 96 -28.43 -71.92 3.05
C ALA A 96 -27.83 -73.23 2.50
N ALA A 97 -27.40 -74.10 3.42
CA ALA A 97 -26.98 -75.48 3.15
C ALA A 97 -28.15 -76.45 3.35
#